data_AF-A0A972MRV7-F1
#
_entry.id   AF-A0A972MRV7-F1
#
_cell.length_a   1.000
_cell.length_b   1.000
_cell.length_c   1.000
_cell.angle_alpha   90.00
_cell.angle_beta   90.00
_cell.angle_gamma   90.00
#
_symmetry.space_group_name_H-M   'P 1'
#
loop_
_entity.id
_entity.type
_entity.pdbx_description
1 polymer ?
#
loop_
_entity_poly.entity_id
_entity_poly.type
_entity_poly.pdbx_seq_one_letter_code
_entity_poly.pdbx_strand_id
1 'polypeptide(L)'
;MYSNEEAKILKLKIISALSHTVSQKSLPLVYLDEYDLHVKDTKRFGFILKKDCQEADIIFTNNASALPQECLDIDRHKLFTLSYKEYLQYESTAIGAFFWQKGRPNIILNRKLIQYYKLEIPKDYKKYIE
;
A
#
# COMPACT_ATOMS: atom_id res chain seq x y z
N MET A 1 -0.10 5.15 -25.39
CA MET A 1 1.08 4.73 -24.61
C MET A 1 1.18 5.74 -23.48
N TYR A 2 0.93 5.34 -22.22
CA TYR A 2 0.97 6.30 -21.11
C TYR A 2 2.40 6.85 -20.98
N SER A 3 2.52 8.16 -20.79
CA SER A 3 3.80 8.74 -20.38
C SER A 3 4.21 8.16 -19.02
N ASN A 4 5.52 8.06 -18.77
CA ASN A 4 6.06 7.57 -17.49
C ASN A 4 5.49 8.38 -16.29
N GLU A 5 5.19 9.66 -16.51
CA GLU A 5 4.63 10.54 -15.48
C GLU A 5 3.17 10.26 -15.14
N GLU A 6 2.31 9.99 -16.13
CA GLU A 6 0.90 9.65 -15.88
C GLU A 6 0.76 8.34 -15.08
N ALA A 7 1.60 7.35 -15.40
CA ALA A 7 1.63 6.09 -14.65
C ALA A 7 2.05 6.31 -13.19
N LYS A 8 3.03 7.18 -12.95
CA LYS A 8 3.45 7.58 -11.59
C LYS A 8 2.32 8.29 -10.84
N ILE A 9 1.63 9.23 -11.47
CA ILE A 9 0.49 9.94 -10.86
C ILE A 9 -0.64 8.95 -10.51
N LEU A 10 -0.96 8.02 -11.40
CA LEU A 10 -1.96 6.99 -11.14
C LEU A 10 -1.56 6.09 -9.97
N LYS A 11 -0.28 5.66 -9.90
CA LYS A 11 0.25 4.89 -8.78
C LYS A 11 0.03 5.60 -7.45
N LEU A 12 0.35 6.90 -7.38
CA LEU A 12 0.18 7.71 -6.18
C LEU A 12 -1.29 7.88 -5.77
N LYS A 13 -2.20 8.05 -6.75
CA LYS A 13 -3.65 8.13 -6.48
C LYS A 13 -4.18 6.83 -5.88
N ILE A 14 -3.75 5.69 -6.39
CA ILE A 14 -4.15 4.38 -5.87
C ILE A 14 -3.57 4.14 -4.48
N ILE A 15 -2.27 4.42 -4.28
CA ILE A 15 -1.62 4.34 -2.96
C ILE A 15 -2.35 5.22 -1.94
N SER A 16 -2.69 6.45 -2.31
CA SER A 16 -3.48 7.36 -1.45
C SER A 16 -4.81 6.74 -1.06
N ALA A 17 -5.59 6.27 -2.04
CA ALA A 17 -6.91 5.70 -1.77
C ALA A 17 -6.83 4.45 -0.89
N LEU A 18 -5.88 3.56 -1.14
CA LEU A 18 -5.62 2.39 -0.30
C LEU A 18 -5.22 2.80 1.12
N SER A 19 -4.29 3.75 1.24
CA SER A 19 -3.78 4.26 2.51
C SER A 19 -4.91 4.82 3.38
N HIS A 20 -5.78 5.66 2.80
CA HIS A 20 -6.95 6.21 3.49
C HIS A 20 -7.93 5.10 3.90
N THR A 21 -8.16 4.15 3.00
CA THR A 21 -9.09 3.04 3.24
C THR A 21 -8.64 2.17 4.41
N VAL A 22 -7.35 1.81 4.49
CA VAL A 22 -6.87 0.84 5.50
C VAL A 22 -6.38 1.48 6.79
N SER A 23 -5.94 2.74 6.77
CA SER A 23 -5.56 3.44 8.00
C SER A 23 -6.72 4.17 8.66
N GLN A 24 -7.77 4.49 7.90
CA GLN A 24 -8.90 5.33 8.32
C GLN A 24 -8.45 6.71 8.85
N LYS A 25 -7.27 7.18 8.44
CA LYS A 25 -6.70 8.49 8.79
C LYS A 25 -6.93 9.49 7.67
N SER A 26 -7.18 10.74 8.02
CA SER A 26 -7.31 11.84 7.07
C SER A 26 -5.99 12.19 6.35
N LEU A 27 -4.85 11.92 7.00
CA LEU A 27 -3.53 12.12 6.43
C LEU A 27 -2.59 10.98 6.85
N PRO A 28 -2.62 9.84 6.14
CA PRO A 28 -1.81 8.67 6.48
C PRO A 28 -0.31 8.91 6.31
N LEU A 29 0.49 8.26 7.17
CA LEU A 29 1.94 8.20 7.03
C LEU A 29 2.32 6.97 6.20
N VAL A 30 3.01 7.15 5.09
CA VAL A 30 3.26 6.10 4.11
C VAL A 30 4.76 5.92 3.91
N TYR A 31 5.22 4.68 3.98
CA TYR A 31 6.56 4.30 3.52
C TYR A 31 6.46 3.60 2.17
N LEU A 32 7.36 3.95 1.25
CA LEU A 32 7.54 3.29 -0.06
C LEU A 32 9.02 2.93 -0.17
N ASP A 33 9.33 1.65 -0.37
CA ASP A 33 10.72 1.19 -0.56
C ASP A 33 11.32 1.68 -1.90
N GLU A 34 10.47 1.92 -2.89
CA GLU A 34 10.82 2.63 -4.11
C GLU A 34 10.77 4.14 -3.91
N TYR A 35 11.83 4.69 -3.32
CA TYR A 35 11.98 6.13 -3.10
C TYR A 35 12.13 6.97 -4.39
N ASP A 36 12.10 6.33 -5.57
CA ASP A 36 12.28 6.97 -6.89
C ASP A 36 11.02 7.71 -7.40
N LEU A 37 10.17 8.08 -6.45
CA LEU A 37 9.23 9.16 -6.63
C LEU A 37 9.98 10.43 -6.26
N HIS A 38 10.62 11.08 -7.24
CA HIS A 38 10.98 12.51 -7.20
C HIS A 38 9.76 13.45 -7.00
N VAL A 39 8.68 12.95 -6.40
CA VAL A 39 7.47 13.66 -6.07
C VAL A 39 7.69 14.29 -4.70
N LYS A 40 8.29 15.47 -4.72
CA LYS A 40 8.58 16.28 -3.53
C LYS A 40 7.31 16.68 -2.74
N ASP A 41 6.13 16.49 -3.33
CA ASP A 41 4.87 16.82 -2.70
C ASP A 41 3.84 15.68 -2.86
N THR A 42 3.88 14.71 -1.95
CA THR A 42 2.81 13.71 -1.81
C THR A 42 1.63 14.22 -0.99
N LYS A 43 1.78 15.35 -0.29
CA LYS A 43 0.67 15.94 0.48
C LYS A 43 -0.48 16.35 -0.43
N ARG A 44 -0.20 16.79 -1.65
CA ARG A 44 -1.24 17.02 -2.68
C ARG A 44 -2.06 15.77 -3.05
N PHE A 45 -1.52 14.58 -2.79
CA PHE A 45 -2.23 13.31 -2.96
C PHE A 45 -2.90 12.85 -1.66
N GLY A 46 -2.75 13.56 -0.55
CA GLY A 46 -3.41 13.25 0.71
C GLY A 46 -2.64 12.31 1.64
N PHE A 47 -1.32 12.17 1.49
CA PHE A 47 -0.51 11.39 2.45
C PHE A 47 0.92 11.94 2.61
N ILE A 48 1.58 11.59 3.71
CA ILE A 48 2.95 12.01 4.01
C ILE A 48 3.89 10.83 3.80
N LEU A 49 4.90 11.00 2.94
CA LEU A 49 5.99 10.02 2.83
C LEU A 49 6.90 10.05 4.04
N LYS A 50 7.22 8.85 4.54
CA LYS A 50 8.20 8.61 5.60
C LYS A 50 9.45 7.96 5.00
N LYS A 51 10.61 8.37 5.52
CA LYS A 51 11.91 7.78 5.17
C LYS A 51 12.15 6.45 5.85
N ASP A 52 11.57 6.29 7.04
CA ASP A 52 11.68 5.10 7.86
C ASP A 52 10.32 4.40 7.91
N CYS A 53 10.31 3.09 7.69
CA CYS A 53 9.09 2.28 7.76
C CYS A 53 8.50 2.25 9.18
N GLN A 54 9.34 2.39 10.21
CA GLN A 54 8.90 2.39 11.61
C GLN A 54 8.02 3.60 11.95
N GLU A 55 8.14 4.69 11.19
CA GLU A 55 7.33 5.90 11.37
C GLU A 55 6.03 5.89 10.54
N ALA A 56 5.80 4.85 9.74
CA ALA A 56 4.69 4.80 8.80
C ALA A 56 3.46 4.07 9.38
N ASP A 57 2.28 4.50 8.96
CA ASP A 57 1.03 3.79 9.22
C ASP A 57 0.84 2.64 8.22
N ILE A 58 1.24 2.87 6.97
CA ILE A 58 1.17 1.92 5.87
C ILE A 58 2.53 1.81 5.19
N ILE A 59 2.91 0.59 4.86
CA ILE A 59 4.14 0.25 4.16
C ILE A 59 3.76 -0.35 2.82
N PHE A 60 4.30 0.18 1.72
CA PHE A 60 4.27 -0.50 0.43
C PHE A 60 5.68 -0.92 0.05
N THR A 61 5.86 -2.19 -0.27
CA THR A 61 7.19 -2.73 -0.59
C THR A 61 7.16 -3.79 -1.68
N ASN A 62 8.20 -3.84 -2.50
CA ASN A 62 8.56 -4.95 -3.39
C ASN A 62 9.56 -5.95 -2.75
N ASN A 63 10.02 -5.65 -1.53
CA ASN A 63 10.96 -6.49 -0.80
C ASN A 63 10.76 -6.41 0.74
N ALA A 64 9.63 -6.94 1.21
CA ALA A 64 9.29 -7.13 2.61
C ALA A 64 10.37 -7.91 3.38
N SER A 65 11.09 -8.83 2.71
CA SER A 65 12.18 -9.58 3.34
C SER A 65 13.40 -8.74 3.74
N ALA A 66 13.55 -7.56 3.12
CA ALA A 66 14.61 -6.61 3.46
C ALA A 66 14.18 -5.59 4.53
N LEU A 67 12.92 -5.60 4.95
CA LEU A 67 12.43 -4.72 6.01
C LEU A 67 12.81 -5.27 7.39
N PRO A 68 13.07 -4.39 8.38
CA PRO A 68 13.14 -4.78 9.77
C PRO A 68 11.87 -5.52 10.22
N GLN A 69 12.01 -6.48 11.13
CA GLN A 69 10.88 -7.30 11.59
C GLN A 69 9.77 -6.46 12.24
N GLU A 70 10.14 -5.35 12.89
CA GLU A 70 9.21 -4.41 13.50
C GLU A 70 8.29 -3.77 12.45
N CYS A 71 8.77 -3.58 11.22
CA CYS A 71 7.98 -3.06 10.10
C CYS A 71 7.04 -4.09 9.49
N LEU A 72 7.17 -5.37 9.85
CA LEU A 72 6.28 -6.46 9.42
C LEU A 72 5.23 -6.81 10.49
N ASP A 73 5.25 -6.13 11.64
CA ASP A 73 4.29 -6.30 12.71
C ASP A 73 2.91 -5.76 12.30
N ILE A 74 1.94 -6.68 12.20
CA ILE A 74 0.56 -6.44 11.79
C ILE A 74 -0.18 -5.48 12.73
N ASP A 75 0.19 -5.47 14.01
CA ASP A 75 -0.47 -4.62 15.00
C ASP A 75 0.02 -3.17 14.91
N ARG A 76 1.18 -2.94 14.29
CA ARG A 76 1.78 -1.62 14.11
C ARG A 76 1.53 -1.02 12.74
N HIS A 77 1.69 -1.82 11.68
CA HIS A 77 1.73 -1.31 10.32
C HIS A 77 0.76 -2.08 9.42
N LYS A 78 0.19 -1.37 8.44
CA LYS A 78 -0.56 -2.01 7.35
C LYS A 78 0.40 -2.25 6.20
N LEU A 79 0.71 -3.52 5.93
CA LEU A 79 1.63 -3.91 4.88
C LEU A 79 0.90 -4.20 3.56
N PHE A 80 1.28 -3.50 2.50
CA PHE A 80 0.97 -3.84 1.13
C PHE A 80 2.23 -4.31 0.41
N THR A 81 2.12 -5.40 -0.33
CA THR A 81 3.19 -5.79 -1.26
C THR A 81 2.94 -5.17 -2.63
N LEU A 82 4.01 -4.88 -3.37
CA LEU A 82 3.96 -4.28 -4.70
C LEU A 82 4.11 -5.33 -5.82
N SER A 83 4.11 -6.61 -5.45
CA SER A 83 4.05 -7.75 -6.37
C SER A 83 3.18 -8.89 -5.84
N TYR A 84 2.55 -9.63 -6.76
CA TYR A 84 1.74 -10.80 -6.41
C TYR A 84 2.57 -11.94 -5.80
N LYS A 85 3.78 -12.16 -6.33
CA LYS A 85 4.67 -13.21 -5.81
C LYS A 85 4.98 -12.99 -4.33
N GLU A 86 5.28 -11.75 -3.97
CA GLU A 86 5.58 -11.38 -2.60
C GLU A 86 4.35 -11.42 -1.70
N TYR A 87 3.18 -11.03 -2.23
CA TYR A 87 1.92 -11.17 -1.50
C TYR A 87 1.71 -12.61 -1.01
N LEU A 88 1.95 -13.60 -1.88
CA LEU A 88 1.81 -15.01 -1.51
C LEU A 88 2.78 -15.45 -0.40
N GLN A 89 3.96 -14.84 -0.31
CA GLN A 89 4.94 -15.14 0.73
C GLN A 89 4.60 -14.49 2.07
N TYR A 90 3.94 -13.33 2.02
CA TYR A 90 3.60 -12.51 3.19
C TYR A 90 2.09 -12.43 3.44
N GLU A 91 1.30 -13.36 2.91
CA GLU A 91 -0.17 -13.30 2.96
C GLU A 91 -0.70 -13.18 4.41
N SER A 92 0.00 -13.77 5.38
CA SER A 92 -0.38 -13.71 6.79
C SER A 92 -0.19 -12.32 7.43
N THR A 93 0.64 -11.46 6.84
CA THR A 93 0.96 -10.12 7.39
C THR A 93 0.54 -8.97 6.47
N ALA A 94 0.52 -9.21 5.16
CA ALA A 94 0.13 -8.23 4.16
C ALA A 94 -1.39 -8.09 4.10
N ILE A 95 -1.89 -6.90 4.45
CA ILE A 95 -3.32 -6.55 4.33
C ILE A 95 -3.77 -6.55 2.86
N GLY A 96 -2.84 -6.51 1.92
CA GLY A 96 -3.16 -6.60 0.51
C GLY A 96 -1.95 -6.51 -0.39
N ALA A 97 -2.21 -6.43 -1.69
CA ALA A 97 -1.20 -6.25 -2.72
C ALA A 97 -1.66 -5.20 -3.74
N PHE A 98 -0.69 -4.49 -4.31
CA PHE A 98 -0.93 -3.54 -5.40
C PHE A 98 0.17 -3.66 -6.46
N PHE A 99 -0.16 -4.19 -7.63
CA PHE A 99 0.85 -4.50 -8.66
C PHE A 99 0.31 -4.29 -10.08
N TRP A 100 1.23 -4.12 -11.03
CA TRP A 100 0.87 -4.03 -12.45
C TRP A 100 0.94 -5.40 -13.09
N GLN A 101 -0.11 -5.74 -13.84
CA GLN A 101 -0.12 -6.92 -14.70
C GLN A 101 -0.69 -6.52 -16.06
N LYS A 102 0.07 -6.79 -17.14
CA LYS A 102 -0.31 -6.46 -18.52
C LYS A 102 -0.70 -4.97 -18.68
N GLY A 103 0.04 -4.07 -18.03
CA GLY A 103 -0.18 -2.62 -18.11
C GLY A 103 -1.36 -2.08 -17.30
N ARG A 104 -2.03 -2.92 -16.49
CA ARG A 104 -3.17 -2.53 -15.66
C ARG A 104 -2.83 -2.67 -14.17
N PRO A 105 -3.30 -1.75 -13.31
CA PRO A 105 -3.19 -1.91 -11.87
C PRO A 105 -4.12 -3.02 -11.39
N ASN A 106 -3.62 -3.86 -10.49
CA ASN A 106 -4.37 -4.89 -9.79
C ASN A 106 -4.23 -4.66 -8.30
N ILE A 107 -5.33 -4.88 -7.57
CA ILE A 107 -5.41 -4.68 -6.13
C ILE A 107 -5.99 -5.96 -5.55
N ILE A 108 -5.38 -6.45 -4.47
CA ILE A 108 -5.89 -7.51 -3.62
C ILE A 108 -5.99 -6.95 -2.21
N LEU A 109 -7.07 -7.26 -1.51
CA LEU A 109 -7.27 -6.96 -0.11
C LEU A 109 -7.56 -8.26 0.64
N ASN A 110 -6.73 -8.57 1.64
CA ASN A 110 -6.83 -9.79 2.41
C ASN A 110 -8.06 -9.76 3.33
N ARG A 111 -9.05 -10.62 3.06
CA ARG A 111 -10.29 -10.69 3.84
C ARG A 111 -10.07 -10.92 5.32
N LYS A 112 -9.14 -11.82 5.68
CA LYS A 112 -8.88 -12.18 7.09
C LYS A 112 -8.35 -10.97 7.85
N LEU A 113 -7.42 -10.23 7.26
CA LEU A 113 -6.84 -9.04 7.89
C LEU A 113 -7.82 -7.86 7.91
N ILE A 114 -8.62 -7.65 6.86
CA ILE A 114 -9.72 -6.66 6.89
C ILE A 114 -10.66 -6.93 8.07
N GLN A 115 -11.05 -8.20 8.26
CA GLN A 115 -11.92 -8.60 9.37
C GLN A 115 -11.23 -8.45 10.73
N TYR A 116 -9.96 -8.86 10.83
CA TYR A 116 -9.15 -8.71 12.05
C TYR A 116 -9.08 -7.25 12.51
N TYR A 117 -8.79 -6.33 11.60
CA TYR A 117 -8.73 -4.90 11.89
C TYR A 117 -10.11 -4.22 11.93
N LYS A 118 -11.19 -4.94 11.65
CA LYS A 118 -12.57 -4.42 11.58
C LYS A 118 -12.70 -3.21 10.63
N LEU A 119 -12.01 -3.27 9.49
CA LEU A 119 -11.97 -2.15 8.55
C LEU A 119 -13.25 -2.03 7.74
N GLU A 120 -13.76 -0.80 7.64
CA GLU A 120 -14.88 -0.47 6.79
C GLU A 120 -14.40 -0.17 5.37
N ILE A 121 -14.45 -1.18 4.51
CA ILE A 121 -14.03 -1.04 3.11
C ILE A 121 -15.16 -0.40 2.28
N PRO A 122 -14.90 0.73 1.59
CA PRO A 122 -15.87 1.35 0.69
C PRO A 122 -16.37 0.39 -0.39
N LYS A 123 -17.62 0.56 -0.83
CA LYS A 123 -18.27 -0.36 -1.79
C LYS A 123 -17.43 -0.61 -3.05
N ASP A 124 -16.77 0.42 -3.56
CA ASP A 124 -15.96 0.34 -4.78
C ASP A 124 -14.72 -0.56 -4.63
N TYR A 125 -14.25 -0.74 -3.40
CA TYR A 125 -13.09 -1.58 -3.08
C TYR A 125 -13.45 -2.99 -2.60
N LYS A 126 -14.73 -3.26 -2.29
CA LYS A 126 -15.16 -4.60 -1.85
C LYS A 126 -14.90 -5.70 -2.87
N LYS A 127 -14.88 -5.35 -4.16
CA LYS A 127 -14.59 -6.28 -5.27
C LYS A 127 -13.13 -6.76 -5.31
N TYR A 128 -12.24 -6.10 -4.57
CA TYR A 128 -10.83 -6.48 -4.46
C TYR A 128 -10.55 -7.35 -3.23
N ILE A 129 -11.57 -7.67 -2.43
CA ILE A 129 -11.43 -8.52 -1.26
C ILE A 129 -11.40 -9.98 -1.72
N GLU A 130 -10.26 -10.64 -1.50
CA GLU A 130 -10.07 -12.07 -1.70
C GLU A 130 -10.16 -12.78 -0.34
#